data_AF-A0ABD1RL18-F1
#
_entry.id   AF-A0ABD1RL18-F1
#
_cell.length_a   1.000
_cell.length_b   1.000
_cell.length_c   1.000
_cell.angle_alpha   90.00
_cell.angle_beta   90.00
_cell.angle_gamma   90.00
#
_symmetry.space_group_name_H-M   'P 1'
#
loop_
_entity.id
_entity.type
_entity.pdbx_description
1 polymer ?
#
loop_
_entity_poly.entity_id
_entity_poly.type
_entity_poly.pdbx_seq_one_letter_code
_entity_poly.pdbx_strand_id
1 'polypeptide(L)'
;MSKRDQHYGVTRLHFENLVERYGKLVVVLNLIKTNENKPRESILLTEFANAIELINKDLSEKNCLKFLHLDLHKTFSEAATFALTLIGFFYCQVTPDLQSEGFPKCPCFE
;
A
#
# COMPACT_ATOMS: atom_id res chain seq x y z
N MET A 1 -2.35 -25.68 19.54
CA MET A 1 -2.82 -24.91 18.36
C MET A 1 -3.21 -23.53 18.84
N SER A 2 -2.43 -22.51 18.51
CA SER A 2 -2.70 -21.13 18.94
C SER A 2 -4.11 -20.71 18.50
N LYS A 3 -4.87 -20.08 19.41
CA LYS A 3 -6.22 -19.57 19.12
C LYS A 3 -6.08 -18.51 18.03
N ARG A 4 -6.71 -18.72 16.86
CA ARG A 4 -6.78 -17.69 15.82
C ARG A 4 -7.59 -16.52 16.37
N ASP A 5 -6.99 -15.34 16.36
CA ASP A 5 -7.69 -14.10 16.69
C ASP A 5 -8.73 -13.84 15.60
N GLN A 6 -10.00 -13.97 15.93
CA GLN A 6 -11.11 -13.79 14.98
C GLN A 6 -11.33 -12.31 14.63
N HIS A 7 -10.80 -11.38 15.43
CA HIS A 7 -11.02 -9.94 15.26
C HIS A 7 -9.80 -9.20 14.70
N TYR A 8 -8.68 -9.89 14.50
CA TYR A 8 -7.42 -9.30 14.02
C TYR A 8 -7.03 -8.02 14.80
N GLY A 9 -7.19 -8.02 16.13
CA GLY A 9 -7.06 -6.82 16.97
C GLY A 9 -5.67 -6.19 16.92
N VAL A 10 -4.62 -7.02 16.89
CA VAL A 10 -3.23 -6.57 16.74
C VAL A 10 -3.00 -5.93 15.37
N THR A 11 -3.53 -6.54 14.31
CA THR A 11 -3.41 -6.03 12.94
C THR A 11 -4.12 -4.69 12.78
N ARG A 12 -5.30 -4.53 13.40
CA ARG A 12 -6.01 -3.25 13.42
C ARG A 12 -5.18 -2.16 14.09
N LEU A 13 -4.70 -2.42 15.31
CA LEU A 13 -3.88 -1.46 16.05
C LEU A 13 -2.62 -1.07 15.26
N HIS A 14 -2.03 -2.02 14.52
CA HIS A 14 -0.90 -1.74 13.64
C HIS A 14 -1.27 -0.72 12.55
N PHE A 15 -2.41 -0.89 11.87
CA PHE A 15 -2.85 0.04 10.83
C PHE A 15 -3.30 1.40 11.39
N GLU A 16 -3.90 1.44 12.58
CA GLU A 16 -4.20 2.71 13.27
C GLU A 16 -2.91 3.50 13.53
N ASN A 17 -1.87 2.84 14.02
CA ASN A 17 -0.54 3.46 14.22
C ASN A 17 0.14 3.90 12.90
N LEU A 18 -0.15 3.24 11.77
CA LEU A 18 0.34 3.69 10.46
C LEU A 18 -0.42 4.93 9.99
N VAL A 19 -1.74 4.95 10.18
CA VAL A 19 -2.58 6.10 9.83
C VAL A 19 -2.22 7.34 10.63
N GLU A 20 -1.91 7.17 11.91
CA GLU A 20 -1.48 8.27 12.77
C GLU A 20 -0.14 8.88 12.33
N ARG A 21 0.81 8.05 11.89
CA ARG A 21 2.17 8.50 11.53
C ARG A 21 2.30 8.99 10.09
N TYR A 22 1.62 8.34 9.15
CA TYR A 22 1.80 8.55 7.71
C TYR A 22 0.56 9.11 7.02
N GLY A 23 -0.53 9.28 7.77
CA GLY A 23 -1.80 9.81 7.27
C GLY A 23 -2.78 8.73 6.81
N LYS A 24 -3.95 9.19 6.38
CA LYS A 24 -5.14 8.35 6.18
C LYS A 24 -5.04 7.33 5.04
N LEU A 25 -4.20 7.60 4.04
CA LEU A 25 -4.06 6.75 2.86
C LEU A 25 -2.95 5.71 3.10
N VAL A 26 -3.33 4.52 3.54
CA VAL A 26 -2.40 3.39 3.66
C VAL A 26 -2.64 2.41 2.51
N VAL A 27 -1.60 2.21 1.70
CA VAL A 27 -1.59 1.28 0.58
C VAL A 27 -0.61 0.15 0.90
N VAL A 28 -1.10 -1.08 0.91
CA VAL A 28 -0.28 -2.27 1.12
C VAL A 28 0.01 -2.92 -0.23
N LEU A 29 1.29 -2.95 -0.59
CA LEU A 29 1.78 -3.58 -1.81
C LEU A 29 2.31 -4.99 -1.50
N ASN A 30 1.65 -6.00 -2.02
CA ASN A 30 2.00 -7.39 -1.81
C ASN A 30 2.72 -7.97 -3.04
N LEU A 31 3.99 -8.33 -2.87
CA LEU A 31 4.93 -8.71 -3.95
C LEU A 31 4.98 -10.22 -4.24
N ILE A 32 3.91 -10.95 -3.89
CA ILE A 32 3.86 -12.40 -3.97
C ILE A 32 3.94 -12.85 -5.43
N LYS A 33 4.73 -13.89 -5.67
CA LYS A 33 4.90 -14.46 -7.00
C LYS A 33 3.67 -15.28 -7.38
N THR A 34 3.11 -15.07 -8.58
CA THR A 34 1.93 -15.86 -9.00
C THR A 34 2.22 -17.33 -9.24
N ASN A 35 3.47 -17.70 -9.55
CA ASN A 35 3.88 -19.08 -9.76
C ASN A 35 4.76 -19.58 -8.60
N GLU A 36 4.14 -20.25 -7.64
CA GLU A 36 4.81 -20.89 -6.51
C GLU A 36 4.82 -22.42 -6.65
N ASN A 37 5.98 -23.05 -6.48
CA ASN A 37 6.09 -24.52 -6.43
C ASN A 37 5.47 -25.14 -5.15
N LYS A 38 5.37 -24.35 -4.08
CA LYS A 38 4.70 -24.71 -2.81
C LYS A 38 3.96 -23.47 -2.31
N PRO A 39 2.68 -23.57 -1.89
CA PRO A 39 1.83 -22.43 -1.59
C PRO A 39 2.18 -21.81 -0.24
N ARG A 40 3.37 -21.25 -0.10
CA ARG A 40 3.86 -20.68 1.17
C ARG A 40 3.36 -19.26 1.31
N GLU A 41 3.51 -18.47 0.26
CA GLU A 41 3.09 -17.07 0.24
C GLU A 41 1.57 -16.96 0.04
N SER A 42 0.99 -17.84 -0.76
CA SER A 42 -0.46 -17.84 -1.06
C SER A 42 -1.35 -18.06 0.18
N ILE A 43 -0.88 -18.85 1.16
CA ILE A 43 -1.59 -19.04 2.44
C ILE A 43 -1.60 -17.74 3.24
N LEU A 44 -0.46 -17.07 3.32
CA LEU A 44 -0.32 -15.79 4.02
C LEU A 44 -1.18 -14.72 3.35
N LEU A 45 -1.19 -14.68 2.01
CA LEU A 45 -1.98 -13.75 1.22
C LEU A 45 -3.47 -13.85 1.56
N THR A 46 -3.98 -15.06 1.66
CA THR A 46 -5.39 -15.32 1.95
C THR A 46 -5.74 -14.81 3.35
N GLU A 47 -4.93 -15.14 4.35
CA GLU A 47 -5.18 -14.68 5.72
C GLU A 47 -5.07 -13.16 5.85
N PHE A 48 -4.14 -12.55 5.12
CA PHE A 48 -3.97 -11.11 5.11
C PHE A 48 -5.14 -10.40 4.42
N ALA A 49 -5.64 -10.93 3.30
CA ALA A 49 -6.83 -10.41 2.63
C ALA A 49 -8.06 -10.44 3.56
N ASN A 50 -8.25 -11.55 4.29
CA ASN A 50 -9.33 -11.67 5.28
C ASN A 50 -9.22 -10.61 6.39
N ALA A 51 -8.00 -10.36 6.89
CA ALA A 51 -7.76 -9.35 7.91
C ALA A 51 -8.07 -7.93 7.40
N ILE A 52 -7.62 -7.59 6.19
CA ILE A 52 -7.88 -6.29 5.58
C ILE A 52 -9.37 -6.10 5.30
N GLU A 53 -10.07 -7.11 4.79
CA GLU A 53 -11.52 -7.05 4.57
C GLU A 53 -12.26 -6.80 5.89
N LEU A 54 -11.87 -7.49 6.97
CA LEU A 54 -12.49 -7.32 8.27
C LEU A 54 -12.24 -5.92 8.85
N ILE A 55 -11.03 -5.40 8.74
CA ILE A 55 -10.70 -4.03 9.21
C ILE A 55 -11.45 -2.98 8.39
N ASN A 56 -11.53 -3.17 7.06
CA ASN A 56 -12.21 -2.22 6.17
C ASN A 56 -13.73 -2.15 6.41
N LYS A 57 -14.36 -3.17 7.01
CA LYS A 57 -15.79 -3.12 7.36
C LYS A 57 -16.12 -2.00 8.35
N ASP A 58 -15.17 -1.60 9.19
CA ASP A 58 -15.37 -0.54 10.17
C ASP A 58 -14.91 0.85 9.67
N LEU A 59 -14.37 0.92 8.45
CA LEU A 59 -13.82 2.14 7.87
C LEU A 59 -14.70 2.64 6.73
N SER A 60 -14.86 3.97 6.62
CA SER A 60 -15.51 4.58 5.45
C SER A 60 -14.65 4.35 4.21
N GLU A 61 -15.29 4.31 3.03
CA GLU A 61 -14.65 4.07 1.73
C GLU A 61 -13.43 4.98 1.43
N LYS A 62 -13.39 6.20 1.97
CA LYS A 62 -12.25 7.13 1.83
C LYS A 62 -11.02 6.80 2.67
N ASN A 63 -11.18 5.92 3.66
CA ASN A 63 -10.17 5.59 4.67
C ASN A 63 -9.85 4.10 4.68
N CYS A 64 -10.45 3.33 3.76
CA CYS A 64 -10.20 1.93 3.67
C CYS A 64 -8.74 1.70 3.26
N LEU A 65 -8.15 0.65 3.84
CA LEU A 65 -6.84 0.16 3.47
C LEU A 65 -6.91 -0.36 2.04
N LYS A 66 -6.03 0.13 1.18
CA LYS A 66 -5.94 -0.33 -0.21
C LYS A 66 -4.93 -1.47 -0.29
N PHE A 67 -5.39 -2.65 -0.70
CA PHE A 67 -4.53 -3.82 -0.87
C PHE A 67 -4.27 -4.07 -2.35
N LEU A 68 -3.00 -4.04 -2.77
CA LEU A 68 -2.59 -4.27 -4.15
C LEU A 68 -1.68 -5.50 -4.23
N HIS A 69 -2.05 -6.45 -5.07
CA HIS A 69 -1.19 -7.59 -5.39
C HIS A 69 -0.36 -7.28 -6.64
N LEU A 70 0.95 -7.42 -6.53
CA LEU A 70 1.90 -7.18 -7.60
C LEU A 70 2.81 -8.39 -7.83
N ASP A 71 2.76 -8.93 -9.03
CA ASP A 71 3.70 -9.93 -9.49
C ASP A 71 4.92 -9.27 -10.15
N LEU A 72 6.02 -9.17 -9.39
CA LEU A 72 7.27 -8.57 -9.85
C LEU A 72 7.86 -9.24 -11.10
N HIS A 73 7.52 -10.50 -11.38
CA HIS A 73 8.01 -11.20 -12.56
C HIS A 73 7.33 -10.70 -13.85
N LYS A 74 6.14 -10.12 -13.75
CA LYS A 74 5.36 -9.64 -14.90
C LYS A 74 5.48 -8.14 -15.10
N THR A 75 5.57 -7.35 -14.03
CA THR A 75 5.29 -5.90 -14.09
C THR A 75 6.25 -5.05 -13.25
N PHE A 76 7.56 -5.21 -13.45
CA PHE A 76 8.55 -4.38 -12.76
C PHE A 76 8.44 -2.88 -13.11
N SER A 77 8.10 -2.53 -14.36
CA SER A 77 7.99 -1.12 -14.81
C SER A 77 6.59 -0.52 -14.60
N GLU A 78 5.54 -1.29 -14.86
CA GLU A 78 4.16 -0.80 -14.86
C GLU A 78 3.64 -0.54 -13.43
N ALA A 79 4.10 -1.35 -12.47
CA ALA A 79 3.64 -1.24 -11.10
C ALA A 79 4.27 -0.08 -10.32
N ALA A 80 5.51 0.30 -10.65
CA ALA A 80 6.09 1.54 -10.15
C ALA A 80 5.25 2.74 -10.62
N THR A 81 4.88 2.77 -11.90
CA THR A 81 4.03 3.83 -12.46
C THR A 81 2.64 3.86 -11.82
N PHE A 82 2.02 2.69 -11.62
CA PHE A 82 0.70 2.57 -11.00
C PHE A 82 0.72 3.02 -9.53
N ALA A 83 1.71 2.57 -8.75
CA ALA A 83 1.88 3.01 -7.37
C ALA A 83 2.15 4.52 -7.30
N LEU A 84 3.04 5.06 -8.15
CA LEU A 84 3.32 6.50 -8.20
C LEU A 84 2.07 7.32 -8.55
N THR A 85 1.26 6.86 -9.50
CA THR A 85 0.00 7.52 -9.89
C THR A 85 -1.03 7.47 -8.76
N LEU A 86 -1.14 6.33 -8.06
CA LEU A 86 -2.11 6.14 -6.99
C LEU A 86 -1.73 6.89 -5.70
N ILE A 87 -0.44 7.01 -5.40
CA ILE A 87 0.09 7.61 -4.17
C ILE A 87 0.30 9.12 -4.36
N GLY A 88 0.56 9.60 -5.59
CA GLY A 88 0.60 11.02 -5.96
C GLY A 88 1.74 11.84 -5.35
N PHE A 89 2.49 11.30 -4.39
CA PHE A 89 3.43 12.06 -3.56
C PHE A 89 4.80 12.32 -4.24
N PHE A 90 5.12 11.62 -5.33
CA PHE A 90 6.38 11.78 -6.07
C PHE A 90 6.18 12.07 -7.57
N TYR A 91 4.95 12.31 -8.02
CA TYR A 91 4.65 12.57 -9.42
C TYR A 91 4.36 14.05 -9.64
N CYS A 92 5.33 14.78 -10.21
CA CYS A 92 5.10 16.09 -10.80
C CYS A 92 5.28 15.96 -12.31
N GLN A 93 4.21 16.25 -13.07
CA GLN A 93 4.27 16.30 -14.52
C GLN A 93 4.90 17.64 -14.91
N VAL A 94 6.18 17.62 -15.30
CA VAL A 94 6.86 18.84 -15.78
C VAL A 94 6.35 19.14 -17.19
N THR A 95 5.48 20.14 -17.32
CA THR A 95 5.18 20.72 -18.62
C THR A 95 6.42 21.47 -19.14
N PRO A 96 6.72 21.41 -20.45
CA PRO A 96 7.93 22.00 -21.02
C PRO A 96 8.03 23.53 -20.82
N ASP A 97 6.93 24.19 -20.45
CA ASP A 97 6.85 25.65 -20.29
C ASP A 97 7.39 26.16 -18.93
N LEU A 98 7.75 25.26 -18.01
CA LEU A 98 8.19 25.58 -16.63
C LEU A 98 9.73 25.62 -16.48
N GLN A 99 10.47 25.97 -17.54
CA GLN A 99 11.93 26.10 -17.48
C GLN A 99 12.43 27.42 -16.85
N SER A 100 11.56 28.37 -16.46
CA SER A 100 12.04 29.74 -16.14
C SER A 100 11.60 30.38 -14.83
N GLU A 101 10.84 29.74 -13.93
CA GLU A 101 10.62 30.33 -12.60
C GLU A 101 10.92 29.35 -11.48
N GLY A 102 11.61 29.87 -10.46
CA GLY A 102 12.50 29.11 -9.59
C GLY A 102 11.85 27.92 -8.88
N PHE A 103 12.62 26.85 -8.78
CA PHE A 103 12.32 25.69 -7.97
C PHE A 103 11.84 26.13 -6.58
N PRO A 104 10.61 25.77 -6.14
CA PRO A 104 10.30 25.85 -4.73
C PRO A 104 11.26 24.87 -4.04
N LYS A 105 12.09 25.39 -3.14
CA LYS A 105 13.00 24.57 -2.33
C LYS A 105 12.16 23.44 -1.72
N CYS A 106 12.46 22.21 -2.11
CA CYS A 106 12.05 21.04 -1.35
C CYS A 106 12.52 21.28 0.09
N PRO A 107 11.65 21.21 1.10
CA PRO A 107 12.13 21.11 2.47
C PRO A 107 12.80 19.74 2.57
N CYS A 108 14.12 19.72 2.35
CA CYS A 108 14.96 18.65 2.86
C CYS A 108 14.66 18.57 4.36
N PHE A 109 14.25 17.39 4.82
CA PHE A 109 14.14 17.08 6.24
C PHE A 109 15.44 17.54 6.93
N GLU A 110 15.31 18.47 7.89
CA GLU A 110 16.36 18.79 8.86
C GLU A 110 16.68 17.56 9.72
#